data_AF-A0A968TS94-F1
#
_entry.id   AF-A0A968TS94-F1
#
_cell.length_a   1.000
_cell.length_b   1.000
_cell.length_c   1.000
_cell.angle_alpha   90.00
_cell.angle_beta   90.00
_cell.angle_gamma   90.00
#
_symmetry.space_group_name_H-M   'P 1'
#
loop_
_entity.id
_entity.type
_entity.pdbx_description
1 polymer ?
#
loop_
_entity_poly.entity_id
_entity_poly.type
_entity_poly.pdbx_seq_one_letter_code
_entity_poly.pdbx_strand_id
1 'polypeptide(L)'
;MSLQSPSIEQFEALLTQACDILTKECRSGQVFTESKRFESRVREVVLTLLDKFMIGVDFTPHPYGFPDIVLGEFGVEVKFTTNDTWRSVANSVFESFRNKDVKDIYVLFGKMGGTPSVRWGRYEECVMHVRTSHVPRFEVDIDAKESLFNKFGITYGQFSKLSEEGRMEHVRKYARSRLKRGERLWWLEEKQDEGHSLPMQVQLFSNLSNEEKLKMRAEASLLCPQIVGSRRNRTKYIDPIMYLLTYHGILATRDAFSAGSAAGPERGGIYVQKALKKVESQMVEAAYYLESALFVEYWGKNVTQRKRIKTWLAMADTYAKVANPSWKPSDVLFTSLPEAR
;
A
#
# COMPACT_ATOMS: atom_id res chain seq x y z
N MET A 1 9.80 -51.13 8.90
CA MET A 1 10.04 -49.98 9.82
C MET A 1 9.03 -48.91 9.45
N SER A 2 8.20 -48.46 10.39
CA SER A 2 7.18 -47.44 10.10
C SER A 2 7.86 -46.13 9.73
N LEU A 3 7.46 -45.54 8.61
CA LEU A 3 7.78 -44.17 8.22
C LEU A 3 7.20 -43.24 9.29
N GLN A 4 8.03 -42.78 10.22
CA GLN A 4 7.62 -41.79 11.22
C GLN A 4 8.18 -40.45 10.79
N SER A 5 7.31 -39.58 10.27
CA SER A 5 7.63 -38.18 10.06
C SER A 5 8.12 -37.56 11.38
N PRO A 6 9.16 -36.70 11.36
CA PRO A 6 9.68 -36.09 12.57
C PRO A 6 8.58 -35.29 13.28
N SER A 7 8.62 -35.24 14.61
CA SER A 7 7.82 -34.26 15.36
C SER A 7 8.29 -32.84 15.06
N ILE A 8 7.48 -31.84 15.41
CA ILE A 8 7.86 -30.42 15.28
C ILE A 8 9.18 -30.16 16.00
N GLU A 9 9.34 -30.64 17.23
CA GLU A 9 10.55 -30.43 18.04
C GLU A 9 11.78 -31.11 17.42
N GLN A 10 11.60 -32.31 16.84
CA GLN A 10 12.67 -33.00 16.13
C GLN A 10 13.09 -32.26 14.87
N PHE A 11 12.13 -31.67 14.15
CA PHE A 11 12.40 -30.88 12.95
C PHE A 11 13.08 -29.55 13.30
N GLU A 12 12.63 -28.85 14.34
CA GLU A 12 13.26 -27.61 14.83
C GLU A 12 14.69 -27.85 15.35
N ALA A 13 14.94 -28.98 16.01
CA ALA A 13 16.30 -29.39 16.39
C ALA A 13 17.18 -29.64 15.17
N LEU A 14 16.64 -30.24 14.11
CA LEU A 14 17.34 -30.43 12.84
C LEU A 14 17.67 -29.10 12.17
N LEU A 15 16.72 -28.16 12.10
CA LEU A 15 16.96 -26.82 11.56
C LEU A 15 18.04 -26.06 12.34
N THR A 16 18.06 -26.21 13.66
CA THR A 16 19.11 -25.66 14.52
C THR A 16 20.48 -26.23 14.15
N GLN A 17 20.58 -27.56 14.01
CA GLN A 17 21.80 -28.22 13.59
C GLN A 17 22.24 -27.78 12.18
N ALA A 18 21.31 -27.64 11.24
CA ALA A 18 21.59 -27.15 9.89
C ALA A 18 22.15 -25.72 9.92
N CYS A 19 21.54 -24.83 10.70
CA CYS A 19 22.01 -23.45 10.87
C CYS A 19 23.41 -23.38 11.49
N ASP A 20 23.72 -24.25 12.46
CA ASP A 20 25.04 -24.32 13.07
C ASP A 20 26.13 -24.75 12.08
N ILE A 21 25.84 -25.76 11.26
CA ILE A 21 26.75 -26.22 10.19
C ILE A 21 27.01 -25.09 9.20
N LEU A 22 25.93 -24.52 8.64
CA LEU A 22 26.03 -23.47 7.62
C LEU A 22 26.69 -22.20 8.18
N THR A 23 26.43 -21.85 9.44
CA THR A 23 27.09 -20.71 10.11
C THR A 23 28.59 -20.94 10.26
N LYS A 24 29.01 -22.16 10.64
CA LYS A 24 30.43 -22.52 10.73
C LYS A 24 31.11 -22.42 9.37
N GLU A 25 30.50 -22.95 8.31
CA GLU A 25 31.01 -22.86 6.93
C GLU A 25 31.17 -21.40 6.48
N CYS A 26 30.16 -20.56 6.70
CA CYS A 26 30.22 -19.15 6.35
C CYS A 26 31.35 -18.42 7.08
N ARG A 27 31.60 -18.78 8.35
CA ARG A 27 32.65 -18.15 9.18
C ARG A 27 34.04 -18.71 8.90
N SER A 28 34.17 -19.92 8.34
CA SER A 28 35.45 -20.52 7.97
C SER A 28 35.95 -20.10 6.58
N GLY A 29 35.35 -19.06 5.98
CA GLY A 29 35.78 -18.49 4.70
C GLY A 29 34.96 -18.92 3.48
N GLN A 30 33.95 -19.79 3.64
CA GLN A 30 33.02 -20.15 2.56
C GLN A 30 31.82 -19.20 2.56
N VAL A 31 32.06 -17.90 2.37
CA VAL A 31 30.98 -16.90 2.33
C VAL A 31 30.23 -17.03 1.01
N PHE A 32 28.92 -17.23 1.08
CA PHE A 32 28.06 -17.25 -0.09
C PHE A 32 27.87 -15.83 -0.63
N THR A 33 27.91 -15.68 -1.95
CA THR A 33 27.63 -14.41 -2.65
C THR A 33 26.34 -14.45 -3.45
N GLU A 34 25.79 -15.64 -3.70
CA GLU A 34 24.64 -15.88 -4.56
C GLU A 34 23.57 -16.68 -3.81
N SER A 35 22.31 -16.21 -3.87
CA SER A 35 21.17 -16.85 -3.22
C SER A 35 21.00 -18.32 -3.64
N LYS A 36 21.15 -18.62 -4.93
CA LYS A 36 20.98 -19.98 -5.46
C LYS A 36 22.00 -20.96 -4.88
N ARG A 37 23.27 -20.54 -4.75
CA ARG A 37 24.31 -21.39 -4.16
C ARG A 37 24.04 -21.68 -2.70
N PHE A 38 23.58 -20.67 -1.95
CA PHE A 38 23.19 -20.84 -0.56
C PHE A 38 22.00 -21.82 -0.45
N GLU A 39 20.96 -21.65 -1.26
CA GLU A 39 19.79 -22.52 -1.30
C GLU A 39 20.14 -23.97 -1.65
N SER A 40 21.00 -24.20 -2.65
CA SER A 40 21.53 -25.53 -2.97
C SER A 40 22.25 -26.15 -1.78
N ARG A 41 23.11 -25.38 -1.08
CA ARG A 41 23.80 -25.89 0.11
C ARG A 41 22.84 -26.21 1.25
N VAL A 42 21.81 -25.39 1.45
CA VAL A 42 20.76 -25.67 2.45
C VAL A 42 20.08 -27.01 2.13
N ARG A 43 19.73 -27.28 0.87
CA ARG A 43 19.17 -28.59 0.46
C ARG A 43 20.10 -29.75 0.80
N GLU A 44 21.40 -29.64 0.50
CA GLU A 44 22.38 -30.69 0.80
C GLU A 44 22.51 -30.97 2.30
N VAL A 45 22.63 -29.92 3.12
CA VAL A 45 22.76 -30.05 4.58
C VAL A 45 21.49 -30.64 5.18
N VAL A 46 20.31 -30.15 4.77
CA VAL A 46 19.03 -30.66 5.26
C VAL A 46 18.82 -32.12 4.85
N LEU A 47 19.14 -32.50 3.61
CA LEU A 47 19.06 -33.89 3.15
C LEU A 47 19.95 -34.80 4.00
N THR A 48 21.20 -34.39 4.25
CA THR A 48 22.17 -35.17 5.06
C THR A 48 21.66 -35.40 6.47
N LEU A 49 21.00 -34.40 7.08
CA LEU A 49 20.44 -34.51 8.43
C LEU A 49 19.12 -35.28 8.47
N LEU A 50 18.39 -35.35 7.36
CA LEU A 50 17.11 -36.04 7.21
C LEU A 50 17.23 -37.51 6.83
N ASP A 51 18.43 -37.99 6.45
CA ASP A 51 18.67 -39.39 6.04
C ASP A 51 18.08 -40.40 7.05
N LYS A 52 18.18 -40.08 8.35
CA LYS A 52 17.60 -40.87 9.47
C LYS A 52 16.07 -40.99 9.47
N PHE A 53 15.35 -40.14 8.73
CA PHE A 53 13.88 -40.11 8.64
C PHE A 53 13.35 -40.64 7.30
N MET A 54 14.22 -40.99 6.34
CA MET A 54 13.85 -41.40 4.98
C MET A 54 12.89 -40.43 4.26
N ILE A 55 13.00 -39.13 4.54
CA ILE A 55 12.23 -38.10 3.84
C ILE A 55 13.01 -37.70 2.58
N GLY A 56 12.42 -37.96 1.42
CA GLY A 56 12.97 -37.52 0.14
C GLY A 56 12.87 -36.00 -0.01
N VAL A 57 13.92 -35.38 -0.52
CA VAL A 57 13.95 -33.97 -0.90
C VAL A 57 13.78 -33.87 -2.42
N ASP A 58 12.81 -33.07 -2.88
CA ASP A 58 12.66 -32.78 -4.30
C ASP A 58 13.73 -31.76 -4.75
N PHE A 59 14.57 -32.18 -5.70
CA PHE A 59 15.62 -31.35 -6.30
C PHE A 59 15.19 -30.68 -7.61
N THR A 60 13.95 -30.90 -8.04
CA THR A 60 13.33 -30.29 -9.21
C THR A 60 12.05 -29.53 -8.87
N PRO A 61 12.08 -28.62 -7.88
CA PRO A 61 10.88 -27.89 -7.48
C PRO A 61 10.36 -27.03 -8.63
N HIS A 62 9.05 -26.83 -8.67
CA HIS A 62 8.43 -25.87 -9.56
C HIS A 62 9.06 -24.48 -9.35
N PRO A 63 9.45 -23.73 -10.41
CA PRO A 63 10.16 -22.45 -10.27
C PRO A 63 9.45 -21.38 -9.43
N TYR A 64 8.13 -21.53 -9.26
CA TYR A 64 7.28 -20.65 -8.46
C TYR A 64 6.70 -21.34 -7.21
N GLY A 65 7.11 -22.58 -6.92
CA GLY A 65 6.62 -23.37 -5.81
C GLY A 65 6.90 -22.70 -4.47
N PHE A 66 5.97 -22.86 -3.53
CA PHE A 66 6.14 -22.37 -2.17
C PHE A 66 5.78 -23.47 -1.17
N PRO A 67 6.64 -23.79 -0.19
CA PRO A 67 7.98 -23.25 0.06
C PRO A 67 9.08 -23.80 -0.86
N ASP A 68 10.29 -23.20 -0.83
CA ASP A 68 11.45 -23.57 -1.67
C ASP A 68 11.91 -25.03 -1.54
N ILE A 69 11.74 -25.62 -0.35
CA ILE A 69 12.09 -27.01 -0.04
C ILE A 69 10.91 -27.67 0.67
N VAL A 70 10.35 -28.72 0.08
CA VAL A 70 9.23 -29.50 0.64
C VAL A 70 9.74 -30.81 1.24
N LEU A 71 9.36 -31.08 2.49
CA LEU A 71 9.88 -32.16 3.33
C LEU A 71 8.73 -32.88 4.04
N GLY A 72 7.85 -33.51 3.25
CA GLY A 72 6.59 -34.08 3.75
C GLY A 72 5.64 -32.96 4.22
N GLU A 73 5.23 -33.01 5.49
CA GLU A 73 4.34 -31.98 6.07
C GLU A 73 5.09 -30.70 6.46
N PHE A 74 6.42 -30.71 6.41
CA PHE A 74 7.27 -29.56 6.70
C PHE A 74 7.76 -28.90 5.41
N GLY A 75 8.06 -27.61 5.49
CA GLY A 75 8.72 -26.91 4.41
C GLY A 75 9.66 -25.82 4.89
N VAL A 76 10.69 -25.56 4.08
CA VAL A 76 11.70 -24.54 4.36
C VAL A 76 11.72 -23.54 3.22
N GLU A 77 11.39 -22.29 3.56
CA GLU A 77 11.58 -21.12 2.70
C GLU A 77 12.99 -20.58 2.95
N VAL A 78 13.82 -20.54 1.91
CA VAL A 78 15.20 -20.08 2.04
C VAL A 78 15.28 -18.59 1.74
N LYS A 79 15.98 -17.86 2.62
CA LYS A 79 16.31 -16.45 2.41
C LYS A 79 17.79 -16.23 2.51
N PHE A 80 18.27 -15.27 1.73
CA PHE A 80 19.68 -14.94 1.66
C PHE A 80 19.87 -13.44 1.48
N THR A 81 20.88 -12.88 2.14
CA THR A 81 21.27 -11.48 1.96
C THR A 81 22.76 -11.29 2.21
N THR A 82 23.37 -10.40 1.44
CA THR A 82 24.74 -9.93 1.65
C THR A 82 24.81 -8.72 2.59
N ASN A 83 23.67 -8.14 2.93
CA ASN A 83 23.58 -7.01 3.86
C ASN A 83 23.49 -7.51 5.31
N ASP A 84 23.77 -6.63 6.28
CA ASP A 84 23.62 -6.93 7.71
C ASP A 84 22.16 -6.74 8.16
N THR A 85 21.27 -7.63 7.71
CA THR A 85 19.83 -7.58 8.01
C THR A 85 19.21 -8.96 8.03
N TRP A 86 18.20 -9.16 8.88
CA TRP A 86 17.35 -10.36 8.89
C TRP A 86 16.02 -10.14 8.17
N ARG A 87 15.88 -9.02 7.46
CA ARG A 87 14.68 -8.66 6.71
C ARG A 87 14.81 -9.03 5.25
N SER A 88 13.76 -9.63 4.70
CA SER A 88 13.66 -9.88 3.26
C SER A 88 12.22 -9.89 2.77
N VAL A 89 12.07 -9.65 1.46
CA VAL A 89 10.80 -9.90 0.77
C VAL A 89 10.65 -11.41 0.58
N ALA A 90 9.46 -11.93 0.87
CA ALA A 90 9.12 -13.33 0.73
C ALA A 90 8.14 -13.56 -0.44
N ASN A 91 7.36 -14.62 -0.36
CA ASN A 91 6.37 -15.04 -1.35
C ASN A 91 5.22 -14.04 -1.51
N SER A 92 4.48 -14.22 -2.61
CA SER A 92 3.22 -13.53 -2.87
C SER A 92 2.18 -13.88 -1.82
N VAL A 93 1.36 -12.90 -1.45
CA VAL A 93 0.19 -13.10 -0.56
C VAL A 93 -0.80 -14.12 -1.13
N PHE A 94 -0.86 -14.25 -2.46
CA PHE A 94 -1.79 -15.18 -3.11
C PHE A 94 -1.35 -16.64 -3.06
N GLU A 95 -0.05 -16.89 -2.88
CA GLU A 95 0.50 -18.24 -2.71
C GLU A 95 0.03 -19.25 -3.77
N SER A 96 -0.10 -18.81 -5.03
CA SER A 96 -0.78 -19.55 -6.11
C SER A 96 -0.21 -20.94 -6.40
N PHE A 97 1.07 -21.17 -6.08
CA PHE A 97 1.78 -22.44 -6.26
C PHE A 97 2.22 -23.06 -4.92
N ARG A 98 1.47 -22.79 -3.83
CA ARG A 98 1.72 -23.40 -2.53
C ARG A 98 1.49 -24.91 -2.56
N ASN A 99 2.43 -25.67 -2.04
CA ASN A 99 2.22 -27.09 -1.79
C ASN A 99 1.20 -27.27 -0.64
N LYS A 100 0.11 -27.98 -0.93
CA LYS A 100 -1.01 -28.17 0.02
C LYS A 100 -0.70 -29.17 1.13
N ASP A 101 0.27 -30.06 0.91
CA ASP A 101 0.66 -31.10 1.85
C ASP A 101 1.53 -30.54 2.98
N VAL A 102 2.16 -29.38 2.76
CA VAL A 102 2.94 -28.68 3.77
C VAL A 102 2.02 -27.94 4.74
N LYS A 103 2.16 -28.29 6.03
CA LYS A 103 1.44 -27.69 7.16
C LYS A 103 2.29 -26.64 7.85
N ASP A 104 3.54 -26.99 8.18
CA ASP A 104 4.45 -26.16 8.97
C ASP A 104 5.58 -25.65 8.09
N ILE A 105 5.67 -24.32 7.96
CA ILE A 105 6.69 -23.66 7.14
C ILE A 105 7.66 -22.91 8.05
N TYR A 106 8.94 -23.04 7.75
CA TYR A 106 10.02 -22.36 8.44
C TYR A 106 10.82 -21.51 7.45
N VAL A 107 11.27 -20.35 7.89
CA VAL A 107 12.26 -19.55 7.15
C VAL A 107 13.63 -19.94 7.62
N LEU A 108 14.53 -20.33 6.71
CA LEU A 108 15.96 -20.47 6.97
C LEU A 108 16.70 -19.36 6.25
N PHE A 109 17.29 -18.44 7.00
CA PHE A 109 17.87 -17.21 6.47
C PHE A 109 19.39 -17.21 6.67
N GLY A 110 20.15 -17.09 5.58
CA GLY A 110 21.57 -16.74 5.59
C GLY A 110 21.84 -15.24 5.47
N LYS A 111 22.47 -14.65 6.49
CA LYS A 111 22.92 -13.25 6.50
C LYS A 111 24.45 -13.21 6.43
N MET A 112 24.99 -12.64 5.35
CA MET A 112 26.45 -12.56 5.13
C MET A 112 27.05 -11.20 5.53
N GLY A 113 26.22 -10.16 5.69
CA GLY A 113 26.69 -8.86 6.18
C GLY A 113 26.95 -8.87 7.69
N GLY A 114 27.88 -8.02 8.13
CA GLY A 114 28.35 -8.01 9.52
C GLY A 114 29.09 -9.30 9.86
N THR A 115 28.70 -9.97 10.93
CA THR A 115 29.16 -11.34 11.22
C THR A 115 28.27 -12.36 10.50
N PRO A 116 28.81 -13.15 9.56
CA PRO A 116 28.02 -14.16 8.86
C PRO A 116 27.37 -15.15 9.83
N SER A 117 26.09 -15.40 9.59
CA SER A 117 25.30 -16.34 10.39
C SER A 117 24.07 -16.80 9.63
N VAL A 118 23.62 -18.01 9.97
CA VAL A 118 22.39 -18.61 9.48
C VAL A 118 21.48 -18.85 10.67
N ARG A 119 20.20 -18.50 10.52
CA ARG A 119 19.17 -18.70 11.56
C ARG A 119 17.91 -19.22 10.92
N TRP A 120 17.02 -19.76 11.75
CA TRP A 120 15.69 -20.15 11.35
C TRP A 120 14.62 -19.53 12.24
N GLY A 121 13.39 -19.47 11.75
CA GLY A 121 12.20 -19.11 12.51
C GLY A 121 10.93 -19.65 11.87
N ARG A 122 9.84 -19.78 12.62
CA ARG A 122 8.55 -20.21 12.07
C ARG A 122 8.04 -19.14 11.11
N TYR A 123 7.62 -19.53 9.91
CA TYR A 123 7.20 -18.59 8.87
C TYR A 123 6.10 -17.64 9.34
N GLU A 124 5.08 -18.19 10.01
CA GLU A 124 3.98 -17.40 10.58
C GLU A 124 4.46 -16.31 11.55
N GLU A 125 5.49 -16.57 12.34
CA GLU A 125 6.05 -15.62 13.30
C GLU A 125 6.95 -14.59 12.62
N CYS A 126 7.68 -15.00 11.59
CA CYS A 126 8.60 -14.17 10.84
C CYS A 126 7.90 -13.15 9.92
N VAL A 127 6.71 -13.45 9.37
CA VAL A 127 5.99 -12.52 8.50
C VAL A 127 5.57 -11.31 9.30
N MET A 128 6.22 -10.16 9.09
CA MET A 128 6.01 -8.95 9.89
C MET A 128 5.17 -7.89 9.18
N HIS A 129 5.16 -7.92 7.84
CA HIS A 129 4.54 -6.90 7.01
C HIS A 129 4.12 -7.45 5.63
N VAL A 130 3.31 -6.67 4.90
CA VAL A 130 2.93 -6.92 3.51
C VAL A 130 3.25 -5.68 2.69
N ARG A 131 4.07 -5.84 1.65
CA ARG A 131 4.36 -4.79 0.69
C ARG A 131 3.22 -4.71 -0.29
N THR A 132 2.41 -3.68 -0.15
CA THR A 132 1.28 -3.40 -1.02
C THR A 132 1.79 -2.91 -2.38
N SER A 133 1.83 -3.81 -3.35
CA SER A 133 2.04 -3.54 -4.79
C SER A 133 0.99 -4.31 -5.60
N HIS A 134 0.90 -4.13 -6.92
CA HIS A 134 -0.04 -4.87 -7.79
C HIS A 134 -0.03 -6.39 -7.58
N VAL A 135 1.11 -6.95 -7.15
CA VAL A 135 1.20 -8.31 -6.61
C VAL A 135 1.76 -8.20 -5.20
N PRO A 136 0.91 -8.12 -4.15
CA PRO A 136 1.38 -7.90 -2.80
C PRO A 136 2.23 -9.10 -2.33
N ARG A 137 3.33 -8.79 -1.65
CA ARG A 137 4.28 -9.80 -1.13
C ARG A 137 4.47 -9.63 0.36
N PHE A 138 4.64 -10.73 1.05
CA PHE A 138 5.02 -10.69 2.45
C PHE A 138 6.45 -10.20 2.62
N GLU A 139 6.71 -9.60 3.78
CA GLU A 139 8.04 -9.24 4.25
C GLU A 139 8.27 -9.94 5.58
N VAL A 140 9.37 -10.69 5.63
CA VAL A 140 9.77 -11.50 6.77
C VAL A 140 10.94 -10.86 7.50
N ASP A 141 10.97 -11.02 8.82
CA ASP A 141 12.09 -10.70 9.70
C ASP A 141 12.18 -11.80 10.77
N ILE A 142 13.33 -12.46 10.89
CA ILE A 142 13.52 -13.46 11.96
C ILE A 142 13.41 -12.81 13.34
N ASP A 143 13.79 -11.54 13.48
CA ASP A 143 13.71 -10.81 14.74
C ASP A 143 12.36 -10.04 14.87
N ALA A 144 11.33 -10.44 14.12
CA ALA A 144 10.00 -9.83 14.19
C ALA A 144 9.42 -9.91 15.61
N LYS A 145 9.07 -8.75 16.18
CA LYS A 145 8.42 -8.69 17.50
C LYS A 145 6.96 -9.14 17.49
N GLU A 146 6.30 -8.99 16.34
CA GLU A 146 4.88 -9.27 16.18
C GLU A 146 4.60 -9.62 14.71
N SER A 147 3.96 -10.77 14.50
CA SER A 147 3.56 -11.21 13.17
C SER A 147 2.45 -10.34 12.57
N LEU A 148 2.39 -10.32 11.25
CA LEU A 148 1.30 -9.72 10.50
C LEU A 148 -0.02 -10.44 10.76
N PHE A 149 0.01 -11.75 10.96
CA PHE A 149 -1.16 -12.58 11.22
C PHE A 149 -1.81 -12.23 12.56
N ASN A 150 -1.00 -11.95 13.60
CA ASN A 150 -1.50 -11.40 14.87
C ASN A 150 -2.21 -10.05 14.65
N LYS A 151 -1.67 -9.18 13.79
CA LYS A 151 -2.31 -7.89 13.44
C LYS A 151 -3.59 -8.07 12.63
N PHE A 152 -3.69 -9.15 11.85
CA PHE A 152 -4.93 -9.53 11.16
C PHE A 152 -5.97 -10.14 12.10
N GLY A 153 -5.54 -10.67 13.25
CA GLY A 153 -6.38 -11.37 14.22
C GLY A 153 -6.72 -12.81 13.81
N ILE A 154 -5.92 -13.42 12.93
CA ILE A 154 -6.09 -14.80 12.45
C ILE A 154 -4.73 -15.49 12.32
N THR A 155 -4.68 -16.82 12.32
CA THR A 155 -3.43 -17.55 12.09
C THR A 155 -3.06 -17.61 10.62
N TYR A 156 -1.79 -17.87 10.31
CA TYR A 156 -1.36 -18.11 8.92
C TYR A 156 -2.09 -19.30 8.30
N GLY A 157 -2.29 -20.38 9.05
CA GLY A 157 -3.04 -21.56 8.59
C GLY A 157 -4.51 -21.28 8.25
N GLN A 158 -5.12 -20.28 8.88
CA GLN A 158 -6.44 -19.77 8.49
C GLN A 158 -6.35 -18.87 7.25
N PHE A 159 -5.38 -17.95 7.25
CA PHE A 159 -5.16 -17.01 6.14
C PHE A 159 -4.90 -17.71 4.80
N SER A 160 -4.05 -18.74 4.80
CA SER A 160 -3.65 -19.49 3.60
C SER A 160 -4.81 -20.24 2.95
N LYS A 161 -5.91 -20.48 3.69
CA LYS A 161 -7.13 -21.13 3.18
C LYS A 161 -8.17 -20.17 2.63
N LEU A 162 -8.01 -18.85 2.83
CA LEU A 162 -8.92 -17.84 2.30
C LEU A 162 -8.85 -17.77 0.77
N SER A 163 -9.95 -17.31 0.16
CA SER A 163 -9.93 -16.90 -1.25
C SER A 163 -8.99 -15.70 -1.45
N GLU A 164 -8.61 -15.42 -2.70
CA GLU A 164 -7.79 -14.24 -3.01
C GLU A 164 -8.43 -12.94 -2.49
N GLU A 165 -9.75 -12.81 -2.62
CA GLU A 165 -10.48 -11.65 -2.13
C GLU A 165 -10.49 -11.57 -0.59
N GLY A 166 -10.69 -12.69 0.10
CA GLY A 166 -10.61 -12.73 1.56
C GLY A 166 -9.22 -12.36 2.09
N ARG A 167 -8.16 -12.80 1.41
CA ARG A 167 -6.77 -12.38 1.73
C ARG A 167 -6.60 -10.88 1.52
N MET A 168 -7.13 -10.34 0.43
CA MET A 168 -7.05 -8.90 0.13
C MET A 168 -7.84 -8.05 1.12
N GLU A 169 -8.96 -8.52 1.64
CA GLU A 169 -9.70 -7.82 2.70
C GLU A 169 -8.83 -7.53 3.93
N HIS A 170 -8.10 -8.54 4.42
CA HIS A 170 -7.15 -8.37 5.54
C HIS A 170 -6.01 -7.41 5.18
N VAL A 171 -5.43 -7.55 3.98
CA VAL A 171 -4.35 -6.66 3.49
C VAL A 171 -4.82 -5.21 3.40
N ARG A 172 -6.00 -4.97 2.83
CA ARG A 172 -6.59 -3.62 2.70
C ARG A 172 -6.89 -3.02 4.07
N LYS A 173 -7.54 -3.78 4.97
CA LYS A 173 -7.83 -3.34 6.34
C LYS A 173 -6.55 -2.94 7.09
N TYR A 174 -5.52 -3.77 6.98
CA TYR A 174 -4.21 -3.49 7.56
C TYR A 174 -3.54 -2.26 6.94
N ALA A 175 -3.55 -2.13 5.62
CA ALA A 175 -3.00 -0.96 4.94
C ALA A 175 -3.72 0.34 5.35
N ARG A 176 -5.06 0.32 5.42
CA ARG A 176 -5.89 1.46 5.87
C ARG A 176 -5.57 1.86 7.31
N SER A 177 -5.39 0.89 8.21
CA SER A 177 -5.07 1.16 9.63
C SER A 177 -3.76 1.93 9.85
N ARG A 178 -2.89 1.95 8.82
CA ARG A 178 -1.58 2.61 8.85
C ARG A 178 -1.56 3.98 8.19
N LEU A 179 -2.68 4.42 7.61
CA LEU A 179 -2.78 5.74 6.98
C LEU A 179 -2.79 6.83 8.04
N LYS A 180 -2.03 7.89 7.79
CA LYS A 180 -2.13 9.14 8.58
C LYS A 180 -3.33 9.95 8.10
N ARG A 181 -3.74 10.93 8.92
CA ARG A 181 -4.80 11.87 8.55
C ARG A 181 -4.47 12.57 7.22
N GLY A 182 -5.32 12.37 6.22
CA GLY A 182 -5.16 12.94 4.87
C GLY A 182 -4.45 12.02 3.87
N GLU A 183 -3.94 10.85 4.29
CA GLU A 183 -3.43 9.83 3.37
C GLU A 183 -4.59 8.95 2.86
N ARG A 184 -4.52 8.54 1.59
CA ARG A 184 -5.51 7.69 0.93
C ARG A 184 -4.81 6.56 0.17
N LEU A 185 -5.46 5.41 0.08
CA LEU A 185 -5.04 4.36 -0.84
C LEU A 185 -5.41 4.78 -2.26
N TRP A 186 -4.54 4.52 -3.23
CA TRP A 186 -4.73 4.97 -4.62
C TRP A 186 -5.05 3.83 -5.61
N TRP A 187 -4.84 2.57 -5.21
CA TRP A 187 -5.19 1.39 -6.04
C TRP A 187 -5.68 0.18 -5.23
N LEU A 188 -5.66 0.25 -3.89
CA LEU A 188 -6.05 -0.84 -2.99
C LEU A 188 -7.53 -0.78 -2.58
N GLU A 189 -8.36 -0.10 -3.37
CA GLU A 189 -9.78 0.00 -3.06
C GLU A 189 -10.49 -1.33 -3.33
N GLU A 190 -11.52 -1.61 -2.54
CA GLU A 190 -12.46 -2.71 -2.80
C GLU A 190 -13.26 -2.28 -4.02
N LYS A 191 -12.99 -2.88 -5.19
CA LYS A 191 -13.90 -2.68 -6.32
C LYS A 191 -15.22 -3.37 -6.02
N GLN A 192 -16.22 -2.59 -5.63
CA GLN A 192 -17.63 -2.87 -5.95
C GLN A 192 -18.57 -1.65 -5.75
N ASP A 193 -18.13 -0.44 -6.08
CA ASP A 193 -19.08 0.62 -6.44
C ASP A 193 -19.06 0.80 -7.96
N GLU A 194 -20.23 0.58 -8.57
CA GLU A 194 -20.50 0.69 -10.01
C GLU A 194 -20.32 2.13 -10.50
N GLY A 195 -19.06 2.57 -10.73
CA GLY A 195 -18.83 3.88 -11.34
C GLY A 195 -17.40 4.39 -11.35
N HIS A 196 -16.53 3.90 -10.46
CA HIS A 196 -15.17 4.43 -10.31
C HIS A 196 -14.10 3.45 -10.80
N SER A 197 -13.95 3.33 -12.11
CA SER A 197 -12.77 2.69 -12.71
C SER A 197 -11.74 3.76 -13.09
N LEU A 198 -10.64 3.83 -12.34
CA LEU A 198 -9.50 4.65 -12.72
C LEU A 198 -8.89 4.17 -14.05
N PRO A 199 -8.41 5.10 -14.91
CA PRO A 199 -7.58 4.73 -16.04
C PRO A 199 -6.36 3.92 -15.58
N MET A 200 -5.93 2.93 -16.37
CA MET A 200 -4.75 2.11 -16.04
C MET A 200 -3.45 2.92 -15.95
N GLN A 201 -3.40 4.07 -16.63
CA GLN A 201 -2.23 4.95 -16.66
C GLN A 201 -2.51 6.25 -15.93
N VAL A 202 -1.59 6.65 -15.05
CA VAL A 202 -1.61 8.00 -14.45
C VAL A 202 -1.34 9.04 -15.53
N GLN A 203 -2.25 10.00 -15.68
CA GLN A 203 -2.10 11.11 -16.61
C GLN A 203 -1.56 12.36 -15.91
N LEU A 204 -0.70 13.13 -16.57
CA LEU A 204 -0.27 14.43 -16.06
C LEU A 204 -1.34 15.48 -16.33
N PHE A 205 -1.69 16.27 -15.32
CA PHE A 205 -2.66 17.38 -15.44
C PHE A 205 -2.30 18.35 -16.58
N SER A 206 -1.01 18.54 -16.87
CA SER A 206 -0.52 19.37 -17.97
C SER A 206 -1.00 18.92 -19.34
N ASN A 207 -1.20 17.62 -19.52
CA ASN A 207 -1.51 16.99 -20.81
C ASN A 207 -3.01 16.97 -21.12
N LEU A 208 -3.85 17.31 -20.14
CA LEU A 208 -5.30 17.41 -20.31
C LEU A 208 -5.68 18.55 -21.27
N SER A 209 -6.80 18.40 -21.95
CA SER A 209 -7.45 19.48 -22.70
C SER A 209 -7.85 20.63 -21.77
N ASN A 210 -8.13 21.80 -22.34
CA ASN A 210 -8.54 22.95 -21.51
C ASN A 210 -9.88 22.71 -20.82
N GLU A 211 -10.81 22.02 -21.47
CA GLU A 211 -12.12 21.68 -20.90
C GLU A 211 -11.97 20.72 -19.71
N GLU A 212 -11.19 19.65 -19.86
CA GLU A 212 -10.88 18.72 -18.78
C GLU A 212 -10.18 19.42 -17.61
N LYS A 213 -9.24 20.34 -17.89
CA LYS A 213 -8.58 21.13 -16.85
C LYS A 213 -9.59 21.96 -16.03
N LEU A 214 -10.58 22.58 -16.69
CA LEU A 214 -11.61 23.36 -16.02
C LEU A 214 -12.51 22.45 -15.16
N LYS A 215 -12.94 21.30 -15.72
CA LYS A 215 -13.75 20.30 -15.00
C LYS A 215 -13.02 19.77 -13.76
N MET A 216 -11.78 19.30 -13.91
CA MET A 216 -10.96 18.77 -12.82
C MET A 216 -10.69 19.80 -11.73
N ARG A 217 -10.42 21.07 -12.12
CA ARG A 217 -10.27 22.17 -11.15
C ARG A 217 -11.56 22.41 -10.38
N ALA A 218 -12.70 22.39 -11.06
CA ALA A 218 -14.00 22.67 -10.48
C ALA A 218 -14.38 21.60 -9.44
N GLU A 219 -14.34 20.33 -9.82
CA GLU A 219 -14.68 19.21 -8.92
C GLU A 219 -13.78 19.21 -7.68
N ALA A 220 -12.46 19.28 -7.87
CA ALA A 220 -11.50 19.27 -6.77
C ALA A 220 -11.66 20.50 -5.86
N SER A 221 -11.90 21.69 -6.42
CA SER A 221 -12.13 22.90 -5.63
C SER A 221 -13.46 22.89 -4.89
N LEU A 222 -14.50 22.30 -5.49
CA LEU A 222 -15.80 22.12 -4.86
C LEU A 222 -15.72 21.17 -3.67
N LEU A 223 -15.02 20.04 -3.80
CA LEU A 223 -14.88 19.12 -2.67
C LEU A 223 -13.98 19.69 -1.55
N CYS A 224 -13.05 20.58 -1.89
CA CYS A 224 -12.01 21.07 -0.97
C CYS A 224 -12.08 22.59 -0.70
N PRO A 225 -13.05 23.08 0.09
CA PRO A 225 -13.20 24.51 0.41
C PRO A 225 -11.97 25.15 1.05
N GLN A 226 -11.12 24.39 1.74
CA GLN A 226 -9.87 24.84 2.36
C GLN A 226 -8.87 25.47 1.37
N ILE A 227 -9.05 25.25 0.06
CA ILE A 227 -8.19 25.80 -0.99
C ILE A 227 -8.07 27.35 -0.95
N VAL A 228 -9.10 28.03 -0.45
CA VAL A 228 -9.14 29.50 -0.27
C VAL A 228 -8.33 30.01 0.92
N GLY A 229 -7.86 29.11 1.79
CA GLY A 229 -7.16 29.44 3.02
C GLY A 229 -5.78 30.07 2.81
N SER A 230 -5.10 30.35 3.92
CA SER A 230 -3.82 31.07 3.92
C SER A 230 -2.76 30.45 3.02
N ARG A 231 -1.94 31.31 2.37
CA ARG A 231 -0.74 30.87 1.64
C ARG A 231 0.27 30.16 2.54
N ARG A 232 0.26 30.46 3.85
CA ARG A 232 1.11 29.78 4.85
C ARG A 232 0.65 28.35 5.12
N ASN A 233 -0.62 28.03 4.85
CA ASN A 233 -1.12 26.66 4.94
C ASN A 233 -0.65 25.87 3.71
N ARG A 234 0.42 25.10 3.88
CA ARG A 234 1.00 24.27 2.81
C ARG A 234 0.15 23.04 2.49
N THR A 235 -0.76 22.63 3.37
CA THR A 235 -1.54 21.40 3.21
C THR A 235 -2.89 21.61 2.51
N LYS A 236 -3.31 22.86 2.28
CA LYS A 236 -4.62 23.17 1.66
C LYS A 236 -4.82 22.66 0.22
N TYR A 237 -3.76 22.21 -0.43
CA TYR A 237 -3.80 21.61 -1.77
C TYR A 237 -3.66 20.08 -1.74
N ILE A 238 -3.46 19.45 -0.57
CA ILE A 238 -3.30 17.98 -0.48
C ILE A 238 -4.58 17.30 -0.96
N ASP A 239 -5.71 17.58 -0.33
CA ASP A 239 -6.99 16.94 -0.68
C ASP A 239 -7.42 17.12 -2.14
N PRO A 240 -7.34 18.32 -2.76
CA PRO A 240 -7.71 18.44 -4.16
C PRO A 240 -6.73 17.72 -5.10
N ILE A 241 -5.43 17.63 -4.76
CA ILE A 241 -4.48 16.84 -5.55
C ILE A 241 -4.75 15.34 -5.39
N MET A 242 -5.03 14.90 -4.15
CA MET A 242 -5.36 13.50 -3.87
C MET A 242 -6.65 13.09 -4.55
N TYR A 243 -7.68 13.93 -4.55
CA TYR A 243 -8.92 13.68 -5.29
C TYR A 243 -8.65 13.40 -6.77
N LEU A 244 -7.88 14.27 -7.45
CA LEU A 244 -7.53 14.06 -8.86
C LEU A 244 -6.76 12.76 -9.09
N LEU A 245 -5.84 12.42 -8.18
CA LEU A 245 -5.05 11.20 -8.30
C LEU A 245 -5.90 9.94 -8.07
N THR A 246 -6.71 9.90 -7.01
CA THR A 246 -7.43 8.68 -6.57
C THR A 246 -8.77 8.48 -7.26
N TYR A 247 -9.41 9.54 -7.78
CA TYR A 247 -10.69 9.43 -8.46
C TYR A 247 -10.61 9.58 -9.98
N HIS A 248 -9.55 10.21 -10.49
CA HIS A 248 -9.37 10.43 -11.93
C HIS A 248 -8.05 9.89 -12.49
N GLY A 249 -7.13 9.40 -11.65
CA GLY A 249 -5.82 8.93 -12.10
C GLY A 249 -4.94 10.07 -12.63
N ILE A 250 -5.22 11.31 -12.20
CA ILE A 250 -4.56 12.52 -12.69
C ILE A 250 -3.57 13.03 -11.65
N LEU A 251 -2.29 13.05 -12.01
CA LEU A 251 -1.26 13.67 -11.21
C LEU A 251 -1.22 15.18 -11.46
N ALA A 252 -1.58 15.95 -10.44
CA ALA A 252 -1.57 17.41 -10.44
C ALA A 252 -0.59 17.97 -9.40
N THR A 253 -0.20 19.23 -9.59
CA THR A 253 0.54 20.01 -8.59
C THR A 253 -0.33 21.17 -8.09
N ARG A 254 0.12 21.85 -7.03
CA ARG A 254 -0.48 23.10 -6.52
C ARG A 254 -0.79 24.13 -7.63
N ASP A 255 0.04 24.15 -8.66
CA ASP A 255 -0.02 25.15 -9.73
C ASP A 255 -1.30 25.00 -10.56
N ALA A 256 -1.87 23.79 -10.60
CA ALA A 256 -3.17 23.52 -11.21
C ALA A 256 -4.29 24.42 -10.64
N PHE A 257 -4.15 24.92 -9.39
CA PHE A 257 -5.21 25.67 -8.70
C PHE A 257 -4.87 27.14 -8.43
N SER A 258 -3.61 27.54 -8.57
CA SER A 258 -3.17 28.86 -8.08
C SER A 258 -2.05 29.53 -8.86
N ALA A 259 -1.57 28.93 -9.96
CA ALA A 259 -0.59 29.56 -10.86
C ALA A 259 -1.29 30.35 -11.99
N GLY A 260 -0.49 30.99 -12.85
CA GLY A 260 -1.00 31.75 -14.01
C GLY A 260 -1.86 30.93 -14.97
N SER A 261 -1.60 29.63 -15.11
CA SER A 261 -2.44 28.72 -15.91
C SER A 261 -3.84 28.53 -15.32
N ALA A 262 -4.03 28.81 -14.03
CA ALA A 262 -5.31 28.77 -13.34
C ALA A 262 -5.95 30.17 -13.25
N ALA A 263 -5.18 31.17 -12.82
CA ALA A 263 -5.67 32.53 -12.58
C ALA A 263 -5.73 33.43 -13.83
N GLY A 264 -5.02 33.07 -14.91
CA GLY A 264 -4.79 33.93 -16.07
C GLY A 264 -3.45 34.69 -16.03
N PRO A 265 -3.10 35.39 -17.12
CA PRO A 265 -1.80 36.05 -17.26
C PRO A 265 -1.65 37.32 -16.40
N GLU A 266 -2.75 37.92 -15.95
CA GLU A 266 -2.75 39.16 -15.19
C GLU A 266 -2.16 39.00 -13.78
N ARG A 267 -1.11 39.77 -13.50
CA ARG A 267 -0.44 39.82 -12.20
C ARG A 267 -1.27 40.58 -11.16
N GLY A 268 -1.04 40.26 -9.89
CA GLY A 268 -1.70 40.92 -8.75
C GLY A 268 -3.03 40.29 -8.33
N GLY A 269 -3.47 40.62 -7.11
CA GLY A 269 -4.68 40.10 -6.49
C GLY A 269 -4.57 38.69 -5.90
N ILE A 270 -5.72 38.12 -5.54
CA ILE A 270 -5.82 36.78 -4.95
C ILE A 270 -5.95 35.75 -6.07
N TYR A 271 -4.85 35.04 -6.39
CA TYR A 271 -4.80 34.09 -7.50
C TYR A 271 -5.84 32.98 -7.40
N VAL A 272 -6.07 32.43 -6.19
CA VAL A 272 -7.08 31.38 -5.99
C VAL A 272 -8.50 31.92 -6.26
N GLN A 273 -8.79 33.17 -5.90
CA GLN A 273 -10.07 33.80 -6.24
C GLN A 273 -10.23 33.92 -7.77
N LYS A 274 -9.21 34.39 -8.48
CA LYS A 274 -9.24 34.47 -9.95
C LYS A 274 -9.43 33.08 -10.59
N ALA A 275 -8.74 32.07 -10.07
CA ALA A 275 -8.86 30.69 -10.54
C ALA A 275 -10.28 30.15 -10.34
N LEU A 276 -10.86 30.37 -9.15
CA LEU A 276 -12.23 29.93 -8.83
C LEU A 276 -13.27 30.63 -9.70
N LYS A 277 -13.13 31.95 -9.93
CA LYS A 277 -14.02 32.71 -10.84
C LYS A 277 -14.11 32.12 -12.23
N LYS A 278 -13.04 31.50 -12.73
CA LYS A 278 -13.02 30.87 -14.06
C LYS A 278 -13.74 29.53 -14.12
N VAL A 279 -14.02 28.91 -12.99
CA VAL A 279 -14.62 27.57 -12.91
C VAL A 279 -15.95 27.57 -12.16
N GLU A 280 -16.56 28.73 -11.90
CA GLU A 280 -17.82 28.83 -11.14
C GLU A 280 -18.94 28.04 -11.80
N SER A 281 -19.10 28.14 -13.13
CA SER A 281 -20.11 27.37 -13.86
C SER A 281 -19.89 25.87 -13.72
N GLN A 282 -18.64 25.40 -13.88
CA GLN A 282 -18.32 23.97 -13.72
C GLN A 282 -18.47 23.51 -12.27
N MET A 283 -18.22 24.37 -11.28
CA MET A 283 -18.44 24.04 -9.87
C MET A 283 -19.93 23.87 -9.56
N VAL A 284 -20.79 24.68 -10.18
CA VAL A 284 -22.24 24.53 -10.07
C VAL A 284 -22.68 23.22 -10.70
N GLU A 285 -22.23 22.90 -11.90
CA GLU A 285 -22.52 21.62 -12.56
C GLU A 285 -22.07 20.44 -11.69
N ALA A 286 -20.83 20.47 -11.17
CA ALA A 286 -20.29 19.45 -10.28
C ALA A 286 -21.10 19.31 -8.99
N ALA A 287 -21.65 20.40 -8.46
CA ALA A 287 -22.53 20.34 -7.30
C ALA A 287 -23.83 19.57 -7.59
N TYR A 288 -24.25 19.40 -8.84
CA TYR A 288 -25.39 18.56 -9.19
C TYR A 288 -24.99 17.11 -9.49
N TYR A 289 -23.99 16.88 -10.36
CA TYR A 289 -23.70 15.51 -10.82
C TYR A 289 -22.80 14.70 -9.89
N LEU A 290 -21.98 15.32 -9.03
CA LEU A 290 -21.14 14.53 -8.12
C LEU A 290 -21.99 13.80 -7.08
N GLU A 291 -21.61 12.55 -6.81
CA GLU A 291 -22.32 11.68 -5.88
C GLU A 291 -22.28 12.18 -4.45
N SER A 292 -23.33 11.91 -3.68
CA SER A 292 -23.43 12.34 -2.28
C SER A 292 -22.36 11.71 -1.39
N ALA A 293 -21.85 10.53 -1.73
CA ALA A 293 -20.78 9.85 -1.01
C ALA A 293 -19.51 10.71 -0.92
N LEU A 294 -19.13 11.38 -2.02
CA LEU A 294 -17.98 12.30 -2.02
C LEU A 294 -18.15 13.47 -1.03
N PHE A 295 -19.36 13.98 -0.84
CA PHE A 295 -19.60 15.05 0.13
C PHE A 295 -19.58 14.54 1.58
N VAL A 296 -20.05 13.32 1.82
CA VAL A 296 -19.87 12.67 3.13
C VAL A 296 -18.40 12.48 3.43
N GLU A 297 -17.62 12.02 2.45
CA GLU A 297 -16.18 11.80 2.60
C GLU A 297 -15.38 13.10 2.83
N TYR A 298 -15.58 14.12 2.00
CA TYR A 298 -14.76 15.34 2.04
C TYR A 298 -15.29 16.39 3.01
N TRP A 299 -16.60 16.43 3.28
CA TRP A 299 -17.22 17.43 4.18
C TRP A 299 -17.69 16.83 5.50
N GLY A 300 -17.66 15.49 5.66
CA GLY A 300 -18.17 14.80 6.84
C GLY A 300 -19.69 14.81 6.97
N LYS A 301 -20.43 15.25 5.94
CA LYS A 301 -21.89 15.37 5.98
C LYS A 301 -22.51 15.30 4.58
N ASN A 302 -23.71 14.72 4.51
CA ASN A 302 -24.51 14.74 3.30
C ASN A 302 -25.21 16.10 3.15
N VAL A 303 -25.16 16.67 1.94
CA VAL A 303 -25.79 17.95 1.59
C VAL A 303 -26.51 17.79 0.26
N THR A 304 -27.78 18.21 0.22
CA THR A 304 -28.58 18.17 -1.00
C THR A 304 -27.97 19.05 -2.09
N GLN A 305 -28.07 18.64 -3.36
CA GLN A 305 -27.44 19.30 -4.51
C GLN A 305 -27.62 20.82 -4.50
N ARG A 306 -28.86 21.28 -4.33
CA ARG A 306 -29.22 22.72 -4.28
C ARG A 306 -28.55 23.52 -3.16
N LYS A 307 -28.12 22.86 -2.08
CA LYS A 307 -27.48 23.52 -0.91
C LYS A 307 -25.96 23.43 -0.92
N ARG A 308 -25.35 22.70 -1.86
CA ARG A 308 -23.90 22.44 -1.86
C ARG A 308 -23.08 23.70 -2.05
N ILE A 309 -23.39 24.57 -3.02
CA ILE A 309 -22.66 25.84 -3.22
C ILE A 309 -22.78 26.76 -2.00
N LYS A 310 -23.98 26.93 -1.46
CA LYS A 310 -24.19 27.71 -0.22
C LYS A 310 -23.38 27.18 0.96
N THR A 311 -23.38 25.85 1.13
CA THR A 311 -22.62 25.19 2.20
C THR A 311 -21.11 25.34 1.97
N TRP A 312 -20.66 25.24 0.72
CA TRP A 312 -19.28 25.46 0.33
C TRP A 312 -18.80 26.87 0.67
N LEU A 313 -19.59 27.90 0.33
CA LEU A 313 -19.28 29.29 0.64
C LEU A 313 -19.12 29.52 2.15
N ALA A 314 -20.01 28.95 2.98
CA ALA A 314 -19.91 29.07 4.44
C ALA A 314 -18.61 28.44 5.00
N MET A 315 -18.19 27.30 4.45
CA MET A 315 -16.91 26.66 4.83
C MET A 315 -15.72 27.48 4.30
N ALA A 316 -15.78 27.92 3.04
CA ALA A 316 -14.74 28.70 2.39
C ALA A 316 -14.48 30.03 3.13
N ASP A 317 -15.53 30.75 3.54
CA ASP A 317 -15.41 31.96 4.36
C ASP A 317 -14.64 31.70 5.66
N THR A 318 -14.89 30.55 6.30
CA THR A 318 -14.18 30.17 7.53
C THR A 318 -12.68 29.97 7.26
N TYR A 319 -12.31 29.31 6.18
CA TYR A 319 -10.90 29.11 5.81
C TYR A 319 -10.22 30.40 5.32
N ALA A 320 -10.95 31.29 4.64
CA ALA A 320 -10.43 32.52 4.06
C ALA A 320 -10.18 33.63 5.10
N LYS A 321 -10.83 33.59 6.28
CA LYS A 321 -10.61 34.53 7.38
C LYS A 321 -9.13 34.66 7.78
N VAL A 322 -8.41 33.56 7.81
CA VAL A 322 -6.97 33.51 8.17
C VAL A 322 -6.04 33.64 6.96
N ALA A 323 -6.59 33.91 5.78
CA ALA A 323 -5.79 34.18 4.60
C ALA A 323 -5.08 35.55 4.69
N ASN A 324 -4.03 35.72 3.90
CA ASN A 324 -3.34 37.01 3.78
C ASN A 324 -3.16 37.36 2.29
N PRO A 325 -3.86 38.39 1.78
CA PRO A 325 -4.88 39.18 2.49
C PRO A 325 -6.10 38.33 2.85
N SER A 326 -6.78 38.68 3.95
CA SER A 326 -8.06 38.07 4.30
C SER A 326 -9.11 38.50 3.28
N TRP A 327 -10.03 37.60 2.95
CA TRP A 327 -11.12 37.87 2.01
C TRP A 327 -12.33 37.01 2.36
N LYS A 328 -13.48 37.36 1.79
CA LYS A 328 -14.74 36.66 2.01
C LYS A 328 -15.25 36.09 0.68
N PRO A 329 -14.97 34.81 0.38
CA PRO A 329 -15.44 34.11 -0.81
C PRO A 329 -16.91 34.38 -1.15
N SER A 330 -17.82 34.38 -0.17
CA SER A 330 -19.26 34.62 -0.43
C SER A 330 -19.56 35.99 -1.05
N ASP A 331 -18.71 36.99 -0.84
CA ASP A 331 -18.94 38.36 -1.32
C ASP A 331 -18.58 38.51 -2.80
N VAL A 332 -17.67 37.66 -3.30
CA VAL A 332 -17.02 37.83 -4.60
C VAL A 332 -17.14 36.64 -5.55
N LEU A 333 -17.57 35.48 -5.05
CA LEU A 333 -17.85 34.28 -5.84
C LEU A 333 -19.36 34.03 -5.94
N PHE A 334 -19.77 33.35 -7.00
CA PHE A 334 -21.14 32.93 -7.29
C PHE A 334 -22.14 34.09 -7.20
N THR A 335 -21.73 35.28 -7.61
CA THR A 335 -22.54 36.50 -7.46
C THR A 335 -23.80 36.50 -8.33
N SER A 336 -23.80 35.68 -9.39
CA SER A 336 -24.93 35.45 -10.28
C SER A 336 -25.91 34.38 -9.79
N LEU A 337 -25.70 33.76 -8.61
CA LEU A 337 -26.57 32.72 -8.04
C LEU A 337 -27.21 33.19 -6.72
N PRO A 338 -28.40 33.82 -6.77
CA PRO A 338 -29.08 34.33 -5.58
C PRO A 338 -29.39 33.23 -4.56
N GLU A 339 -29.75 32.01 -4.98
CA GLU A 339 -30.05 30.90 -4.06
C GLU A 339 -28.84 30.39 -3.26
N ALA A 340 -27.62 30.72 -3.70
CA ALA A 340 -26.39 30.32 -3.03
C ALA A 340 -25.98 31.27 -1.88
N ARG A 341 -26.62 32.44 -1.77
CA ARG A 341 -26.29 33.50 -0.80
C ARG A 341 -26.97 33.32 0.56
#